data_AF-A0A6A4BTY7-F1
#
_entry.id   AF-A0A6A4BTY7-F1
#
_cell.length_a   1.000
_cell.length_b   1.000
_cell.length_c   1.000
_cell.angle_alpha   90.00
_cell.angle_beta   90.00
_cell.angle_gamma   90.00
#
_symmetry.space_group_name_H-M   'P 1'
#
loop_
_entity.id
_entity.type
_entity.pdbx_description
1 polymer ?
#
loop_
_entity_poly.entity_id
_entity_poly.type
_entity_poly.pdbx_seq_one_letter_code
_entity_poly.pdbx_strand_id
1 'polypeptide(L)'
;MVDRRDRSKPLEQELQRFNGKLMITTAEEHLARFGYGVGLEFDALYPVFVPAASGVLELDAPYWRANVDDLIKILPLKEMYQVFMATLVHPSCEEHKHEYLWMLRWLQSCLELSEMTRCAIQEHLHAVNDLLHDQQRALRNGRFVVPVSDAEARYRATVDYWMAVNFLDIAADEAENKRVWQVCQCKKCIHYRSPEWTEEGKPEDLTPEVLPVKDSTN
;
A
#
# COMPACT_ATOMS: atom_id res chain seq x y z
N MET A 1 -22.29 14.96 25.38
CA MET A 1 -20.98 14.31 25.63
C MET A 1 -20.94 13.06 24.80
N VAL A 2 -20.26 13.10 23.65
CA VAL A 2 -20.18 11.95 22.73
C VAL A 2 -19.02 11.09 23.21
N ASP A 3 -19.38 9.89 23.67
CA ASP A 3 -18.50 8.83 24.13
C ASP A 3 -17.56 8.41 22.99
N ARG A 4 -16.27 8.72 23.14
CA ARG A 4 -15.18 8.32 22.26
C ARG A 4 -14.90 6.84 22.48
N ARG A 5 -15.71 5.97 21.88
CA ARG A 5 -15.40 4.53 21.81
C ARG A 5 -14.21 4.31 20.90
N ASP A 6 -13.06 4.15 21.54
CA ASP A 6 -12.05 3.11 21.30
C ASP A 6 -12.04 2.53 19.86
N ARG A 7 -11.39 3.25 18.92
CA ARG A 7 -11.16 2.85 17.52
C ARG A 7 -9.90 2.01 17.33
N SER A 8 -9.34 1.45 18.40
CA SER A 8 -8.08 0.68 18.37
C SER A 8 -8.28 -0.82 18.06
N LYS A 9 -9.53 -1.28 17.93
CA LYS A 9 -9.92 -2.69 17.70
C LYS A 9 -10.30 -3.13 16.26
N PRO A 10 -10.28 -2.31 15.19
CA PRO A 10 -10.65 -2.80 13.84
C PRO A 10 -9.67 -3.84 13.30
N LEU A 11 -8.36 -3.64 13.51
CA LEU A 11 -7.32 -4.44 12.86
C LEU A 11 -7.38 -5.91 13.28
N GLU A 12 -7.47 -6.19 14.59
CA GLU A 12 -7.55 -7.58 15.09
C GLU A 12 -8.88 -8.26 14.72
N GLN A 13 -10.00 -7.53 14.64
CA GLN A 13 -11.30 -8.12 14.28
C GLN A 13 -11.48 -8.33 12.78
N GLU A 14 -10.91 -7.47 11.93
CA GLU A 14 -10.88 -7.69 10.48
C GLU A 14 -9.87 -8.77 10.11
N LEU A 15 -8.71 -8.83 10.79
CA LEU A 15 -7.76 -9.93 10.68
C LEU A 15 -8.30 -11.26 11.25
N GLN A 16 -9.23 -11.26 12.21
CA GLN A 16 -9.89 -12.47 12.74
C GLN A 16 -11.02 -12.99 11.84
N ARG A 17 -11.65 -12.15 11.01
CA ARG A 17 -12.68 -12.60 10.05
C ARG A 17 -12.10 -13.47 8.93
N PHE A 18 -10.79 -13.39 8.68
CA PHE A 18 -10.07 -14.24 7.76
C PHE A 18 -9.07 -15.11 8.52
N ASN A 19 -9.34 -16.42 8.61
CA ASN A 19 -8.61 -17.41 9.42
C ASN A 19 -7.07 -17.19 9.46
N GLY A 20 -6.57 -16.74 10.61
CA GLY A 20 -5.22 -16.19 10.84
C GLY A 20 -4.02 -17.15 10.76
N LYS A 21 -4.11 -18.24 9.98
CA LYS A 21 -2.97 -19.10 9.65
C LYS A 21 -2.74 -19.28 8.15
N LEU A 22 -3.68 -18.82 7.32
CA LEU A 22 -3.67 -18.97 5.86
C LEU A 22 -3.23 -17.69 5.12
N MET A 23 -2.98 -16.58 5.84
CA MET A 23 -2.90 -15.23 5.25
C MET A 23 -1.50 -14.72 4.92
N ILE A 24 -0.43 -15.25 5.53
CA ILE A 24 0.92 -14.74 5.23
C ILE A 24 1.33 -15.15 3.81
N THR A 25 1.13 -16.43 3.46
CA THR A 25 1.44 -16.93 2.11
C THR A 25 0.50 -16.32 1.08
N THR A 26 -0.81 -16.26 1.34
CA THR A 26 -1.78 -15.77 0.35
C THR A 26 -1.66 -14.26 0.10
N ALA A 27 -1.49 -13.43 1.13
CA ALA A 27 -1.34 -11.99 0.92
C ALA A 27 -0.04 -11.64 0.19
N GLU A 28 1.07 -12.28 0.57
CA GLU A 28 2.34 -12.09 -0.15
C GLU A 28 2.27 -12.62 -1.59
N GLU A 29 1.58 -13.75 -1.83
CA GLU A 29 1.29 -14.28 -3.17
C GLU A 29 0.46 -13.29 -4.02
N HIS A 30 -0.60 -12.73 -3.45
CA HIS A 30 -1.47 -11.75 -4.13
C HIS A 30 -0.73 -10.44 -4.41
N LEU A 31 0.10 -9.98 -3.47
CA LEU A 31 0.89 -8.75 -3.61
C LEU A 31 2.15 -8.93 -4.45
N ALA A 32 2.58 -10.17 -4.73
CA ALA A 32 3.80 -10.44 -5.50
C ALA A 32 3.83 -9.73 -6.86
N ARG A 33 2.66 -9.53 -7.48
CA ARG A 33 2.50 -8.83 -8.77
C ARG A 33 2.74 -7.32 -8.68
N PHE A 34 2.69 -6.76 -7.47
CA PHE A 34 2.90 -5.35 -7.14
C PHE A 34 4.24 -5.11 -6.42
N GLY A 35 5.11 -6.12 -6.35
CA GLY A 35 6.46 -5.98 -5.82
C GLY A 35 7.50 -5.67 -6.90
N TYR A 36 8.68 -5.23 -6.45
CA TYR A 36 9.88 -5.05 -7.27
C TYR A 36 10.90 -6.17 -7.04
N GLY A 37 10.74 -6.98 -6.00
CA GLY A 37 11.56 -8.17 -5.73
C GLY A 37 12.93 -7.87 -5.13
N VAL A 38 13.17 -6.63 -4.69
CA VAL A 38 14.43 -6.17 -4.09
C VAL A 38 14.15 -5.71 -2.66
N GLY A 39 15.11 -5.91 -1.75
CA GLY A 39 15.04 -5.31 -0.41
C GLY A 39 15.18 -3.80 -0.51
N LEU A 40 14.12 -3.06 -0.18
CA LEU A 40 14.08 -1.60 -0.22
C LEU A 40 14.40 -1.02 1.16
N GLU A 41 15.19 0.06 1.18
CA GLU A 41 15.41 0.90 2.35
C GLU A 41 14.57 2.18 2.21
N PHE A 42 13.47 2.29 2.96
CA PHE A 42 12.50 3.38 2.76
C PHE A 42 13.03 4.76 3.15
N ASP A 43 14.13 4.84 3.90
CA ASP A 43 14.79 6.09 4.26
C ASP A 43 15.77 6.62 3.19
N ALA A 44 16.07 5.82 2.17
CA ALA A 44 16.85 6.20 1.00
C ALA A 44 15.96 6.49 -0.23
N LEU A 45 14.66 6.13 -0.19
CA LEU A 45 13.76 6.28 -1.32
C LEU A 45 13.24 7.70 -1.51
N TYR A 46 13.23 8.15 -2.76
CA TYR A 46 12.47 9.31 -3.17
C TYR A 46 10.98 8.99 -3.27
N PRO A 47 10.09 9.91 -2.85
CA PRO A 47 8.65 9.74 -3.05
C PRO A 47 8.32 9.59 -4.54
N VAL A 48 7.42 8.66 -4.84
CA VAL A 48 6.83 8.51 -6.18
C VAL A 48 5.46 9.17 -6.21
N PHE A 49 5.05 9.67 -7.37
CA PHE A 49 3.74 10.29 -7.50
C PHE A 49 3.13 10.06 -8.88
N VAL A 50 1.80 10.05 -8.90
CA VAL A 50 1.01 10.07 -10.13
C VAL A 50 0.68 11.54 -10.43
N PRO A 51 1.12 12.11 -11.56
CA PRO A 51 0.74 13.46 -11.94
C PRO A 51 -0.78 13.56 -12.06
N ALA A 52 -1.37 14.64 -11.56
CA ALA A 52 -2.75 14.98 -11.88
C ALA A 52 -2.87 15.05 -13.41
N ALA A 53 -3.62 14.12 -14.01
CA ALA A 53 -3.66 13.95 -15.46
C ALA A 53 -4.06 15.26 -16.15
N SER A 54 -3.13 15.87 -16.88
CA SER A 54 -3.41 17.00 -17.76
C SER A 54 -4.03 16.49 -19.08
N GLY A 55 -5.31 16.09 -19.04
CA GLY A 55 -6.06 15.54 -20.19
C GLY A 55 -5.67 14.09 -20.51
N VAL A 56 -6.57 13.13 -20.74
CA VAL A 56 -7.82 13.11 -21.49
C VAL A 56 -8.84 12.28 -20.71
N LEU A 57 -10.06 12.78 -20.58
CA LEU A 57 -11.20 12.07 -19.98
C LEU A 57 -11.54 10.82 -20.80
N GLU A 58 -11.15 9.64 -20.35
CA GLU A 58 -11.94 8.43 -20.64
C GLU A 58 -13.24 8.56 -19.84
N LEU A 59 -14.33 8.83 -20.55
CA LEU A 59 -15.61 9.32 -20.03
C LEU A 59 -16.37 8.37 -19.10
N ASP A 60 -15.84 7.18 -18.77
CA ASP A 60 -16.61 6.11 -18.15
C ASP A 60 -16.13 5.67 -16.75
N ALA A 61 -15.04 6.24 -16.24
CA ALA A 61 -14.57 6.01 -14.86
C ALA A 61 -14.52 7.34 -14.09
N PRO A 62 -14.98 7.39 -12.82
CA PRO A 62 -14.75 8.56 -11.97
C PRO A 62 -13.26 8.89 -11.94
N TYR A 63 -12.91 10.16 -12.16
CA TYR A 63 -11.54 10.69 -12.25
C TYR A 63 -10.55 10.14 -11.21
N TRP A 64 -11.02 9.84 -9.99
CA TRP A 64 -10.20 9.31 -8.90
C TRP A 64 -9.84 7.82 -9.06
N ARG A 65 -10.59 7.01 -9.82
CA ARG A 65 -10.31 5.58 -10.02
C ARG A 65 -9.00 5.36 -10.77
N ALA A 66 -8.79 6.09 -11.86
CA ALA A 66 -7.58 5.99 -12.68
C ALA A 66 -6.31 6.32 -11.88
N ASN A 67 -6.39 7.33 -11.01
CA ASN A 67 -5.24 7.75 -10.20
C ASN A 67 -4.89 6.71 -9.12
N VAL A 68 -5.87 6.03 -8.51
CA VAL A 68 -5.62 4.95 -7.54
C VAL A 68 -5.01 3.73 -8.25
N ASP A 69 -5.52 3.38 -9.42
CA ASP A 69 -4.99 2.28 -10.24
C ASP A 69 -3.52 2.52 -10.60
N ASP A 70 -3.18 3.73 -11.06
CA ASP A 70 -1.81 4.09 -11.43
C ASP A 70 -0.89 4.16 -10.22
N LEU A 71 -1.39 4.66 -9.08
CA LEU A 71 -0.62 4.68 -7.85
C LEU A 71 -0.29 3.25 -7.39
N ILE A 72 -1.25 2.33 -7.42
CA ILE A 72 -1.03 0.92 -7.06
C ILE A 72 0.02 0.25 -7.95
N LYS A 73 0.11 0.64 -9.23
CA LYS A 73 1.11 0.07 -10.15
C LYS A 73 2.55 0.49 -9.81
N ILE A 74 2.73 1.70 -9.28
CA ILE A 74 4.06 2.27 -9.00
C ILE A 74 4.51 2.04 -7.56
N LEU A 75 3.60 1.78 -6.62
CA LEU A 75 3.97 1.51 -5.22
C LEU A 75 4.58 0.11 -5.05
N PRO A 76 5.63 -0.05 -4.23
CA PRO A 76 6.25 -1.34 -3.89
C PRO A 76 5.42 -2.07 -2.83
N LEU A 77 4.16 -2.40 -3.14
CA LEU A 77 3.18 -2.85 -2.14
C LEU A 77 3.58 -4.18 -1.48
N LYS A 78 4.31 -5.05 -2.19
CA LYS A 78 4.81 -6.30 -1.61
C LYS A 78 5.84 -6.02 -0.53
N GLU A 79 6.82 -5.19 -0.82
CA GLU A 79 7.90 -4.82 0.11
C GLU A 79 7.33 -4.04 1.30
N MET A 80 6.39 -3.14 1.04
CA MET A 80 5.65 -2.44 2.09
C MET A 80 4.91 -3.41 3.02
N TYR A 81 4.24 -4.41 2.46
CA TYR A 81 3.56 -5.45 3.24
C TYR A 81 4.54 -6.29 4.06
N GLN A 82 5.69 -6.65 3.49
CA GLN A 82 6.74 -7.38 4.21
C GLN A 82 7.26 -6.57 5.41
N VAL A 83 7.50 -5.27 5.24
CA VAL A 83 7.90 -4.36 6.33
C VAL A 83 6.80 -4.29 7.41
N PHE A 84 5.54 -4.11 7.00
CA PHE A 84 4.40 -4.13 7.92
C PHE A 84 4.35 -5.44 8.72
N MET A 85 4.43 -6.59 8.05
CA MET A 85 4.40 -7.90 8.69
C MET A 85 5.59 -8.13 9.62
N ALA A 86 6.79 -7.68 9.24
CA ALA A 86 7.98 -7.83 10.06
C ALA A 86 7.85 -7.08 11.40
N THR A 87 7.18 -5.93 11.43
CA THR A 87 6.89 -5.24 12.70
C THR A 87 5.89 -5.97 13.59
N LEU A 88 4.96 -6.74 13.02
CA LEU A 88 4.02 -7.56 13.77
C LEU A 88 4.71 -8.82 14.34
N VAL A 89 5.60 -9.44 13.56
CA VAL A 89 6.33 -10.65 13.96
C VAL A 89 7.45 -10.32 14.95
N HIS A 90 8.12 -9.18 14.78
CA HIS A 90 9.26 -8.74 15.59
C HIS A 90 9.04 -7.35 16.19
N PRO A 91 8.06 -7.18 17.09
CA PRO A 91 7.64 -5.86 17.60
C PRO A 91 8.69 -5.17 18.48
N SER A 92 9.73 -5.88 18.93
CA SER A 92 10.85 -5.31 19.70
C SER A 92 12.05 -4.95 18.82
N CYS A 93 12.04 -5.27 17.53
CA CYS A 93 13.18 -5.00 16.65
C CYS A 93 13.17 -3.55 16.16
N GLU A 94 14.19 -2.78 16.55
CA GLU A 94 14.30 -1.37 16.19
C GLU A 94 14.55 -1.14 14.69
N GLU A 95 15.18 -2.08 13.99
CA GLU A 95 15.39 -2.01 12.53
C GLU A 95 14.05 -2.13 11.77
N HIS A 96 13.22 -3.11 12.12
CA HIS A 96 11.88 -3.24 11.52
C HIS A 96 10.99 -2.03 11.83
N LYS A 97 11.05 -1.48 13.06
CA LYS A 97 10.33 -0.25 13.40
C LYS A 97 10.82 0.96 12.60
N HIS A 98 12.13 1.07 12.39
CA HIS A 98 12.73 2.12 11.58
C HIS A 98 12.17 2.06 10.16
N GLU A 99 12.32 0.92 9.47
CA GLU A 99 11.85 0.76 8.10
C GLU A 99 10.35 1.02 7.97
N TYR A 100 9.56 0.54 8.93
CA TYR A 100 8.13 0.77 8.93
C TYR A 100 7.73 2.24 9.13
N LEU A 101 8.40 2.96 10.03
CA LEU A 101 8.16 4.39 10.21
C LEU A 101 8.55 5.18 8.95
N TRP A 102 9.66 4.83 8.31
CA TRP A 102 10.11 5.46 7.07
C TRP A 102 9.20 5.12 5.89
N MET A 103 8.72 3.88 5.79
CA MET A 103 7.72 3.47 4.81
C MET A 103 6.45 4.31 4.91
N LEU A 104 5.93 4.57 6.13
CA LEU A 104 4.76 5.42 6.31
C LEU A 104 5.03 6.89 5.95
N ARG A 105 6.21 7.44 6.26
CA ARG A 105 6.62 8.79 5.85
C ARG A 105 6.70 8.93 4.34
N TRP A 106 7.35 7.96 3.74
CA TRP A 106 7.53 7.88 2.30
C TRP A 106 6.16 7.77 1.62
N LEU A 107 5.29 6.88 2.08
CA LEU A 107 3.92 6.73 1.56
C LEU A 107 3.10 8.01 1.71
N GLN A 108 3.16 8.67 2.87
CA GLN A 108 2.46 9.95 3.06
C GLN A 108 2.92 10.99 2.04
N SER A 109 4.22 11.08 1.81
CA SER A 109 4.78 12.00 0.80
C SER A 109 4.31 11.65 -0.62
N CYS A 110 4.22 10.36 -0.96
CA CYS A 110 3.70 9.89 -2.24
C CYS A 110 2.22 10.29 -2.43
N LEU A 111 1.40 10.11 -1.38
CA LEU A 111 -0.02 10.47 -1.40
C LEU A 111 -0.21 11.99 -1.52
N GLU A 112 0.53 12.78 -0.74
CA GLU A 112 0.49 14.25 -0.79
C GLU A 112 0.89 14.78 -2.16
N LEU A 113 1.99 14.28 -2.75
CA LEU A 113 2.44 14.69 -4.08
C LEU A 113 1.50 14.26 -5.21
N SER A 114 0.78 13.14 -5.03
CA SER A 114 -0.23 12.66 -5.99
C SER A 114 -1.60 13.30 -5.78
N GLU A 115 -1.75 14.22 -4.82
CA GLU A 115 -3.03 14.78 -4.37
C GLU A 115 -4.06 13.67 -4.02
N MET A 116 -3.56 12.52 -3.56
CA MET A 116 -4.35 11.33 -3.28
C MET A 116 -4.82 11.36 -1.83
N THR A 117 -6.14 11.32 -1.64
CA THR A 117 -6.74 11.25 -0.31
C THR A 117 -7.09 9.82 0.05
N ARG A 118 -7.09 9.50 1.35
CA ARG A 118 -7.60 8.22 1.82
C ARG A 118 -9.06 7.98 1.41
N CYS A 119 -9.91 9.01 1.41
CA CYS A 119 -11.29 8.88 0.97
C CYS A 119 -11.40 8.36 -0.47
N ALA A 120 -10.55 8.85 -1.40
CA ALA A 120 -10.52 8.34 -2.76
C ALA A 120 -10.12 6.84 -2.83
N ILE A 121 -9.14 6.43 -2.01
CA ILE A 121 -8.73 5.02 -1.89
C ILE A 121 -9.89 4.17 -1.35
N GLN A 122 -10.63 4.64 -0.35
CA GLN A 122 -11.77 3.94 0.25
C GLN A 122 -12.95 3.80 -0.72
N GLU A 123 -13.27 4.85 -1.47
CA GLU A 123 -14.29 4.78 -2.52
C GLU A 123 -13.91 3.74 -3.59
N HIS A 124 -12.62 3.64 -3.93
CA HIS A 124 -12.11 2.61 -4.85
C HIS A 124 -12.23 1.21 -4.27
N LEU A 125 -11.82 1.04 -3.02
CA LEU A 125 -11.94 -0.23 -2.31
C LEU A 125 -13.40 -0.70 -2.25
N HIS A 126 -14.35 0.22 -2.03
CA HIS A 126 -15.77 -0.11 -2.05
C HIS A 126 -16.23 -0.61 -3.42
N ALA A 127 -15.85 0.08 -4.50
CA ALA A 127 -16.17 -0.34 -5.86
C ALA A 127 -15.59 -1.73 -6.21
N VAL A 128 -14.36 -2.02 -5.77
CA VAL A 128 -13.73 -3.34 -5.97
C VAL A 128 -14.45 -4.43 -5.17
N ASN A 129 -14.88 -4.13 -3.94
CA ASN A 129 -15.68 -5.05 -3.12
C ASN A 129 -17.01 -5.42 -3.81
N ASP A 130 -17.71 -4.45 -4.36
CA ASP A 130 -18.96 -4.69 -5.09
C ASP A 130 -18.73 -5.62 -6.30
N LEU A 131 -17.66 -5.36 -7.06
CA LEU A 131 -17.26 -6.20 -8.20
C LEU A 131 -16.93 -7.63 -7.76
N LEU A 132 -16.19 -7.80 -6.67
CA LEU A 132 -15.88 -9.12 -6.11
C LEU A 132 -17.15 -9.88 -5.71
N HIS A 133 -18.09 -9.20 -5.04
CA HIS A 133 -19.35 -9.81 -4.64
C HIS A 133 -20.18 -10.25 -5.84
N ASP A 134 -20.23 -9.45 -6.90
CA ASP A 134 -20.95 -9.79 -8.12
C ASP A 134 -20.29 -10.95 -8.88
N GLN A 135 -18.96 -10.96 -9.00
CA GLN A 135 -18.23 -12.08 -9.60
C GLN A 135 -18.41 -13.38 -8.79
N GLN A 136 -18.33 -13.31 -7.47
CA GLN A 136 -18.56 -14.46 -6.59
C GLN A 136 -20.00 -14.99 -6.68
N ARG A 137 -20.98 -14.09 -6.86
CA ARG A 137 -22.38 -14.46 -7.07
C ARG A 137 -22.58 -15.14 -8.43
N ALA A 138 -21.94 -14.62 -9.49
CA ALA A 138 -21.97 -15.23 -10.81
C ALA A 138 -21.36 -16.65 -10.81
N LEU A 139 -20.21 -16.81 -10.13
CA LEU A 139 -19.53 -18.10 -9.95
C LEU A 139 -20.42 -19.13 -9.25
N ARG A 140 -21.06 -18.74 -8.14
CA ARG A 140 -21.96 -19.63 -7.40
C ARG A 140 -23.21 -20.03 -8.17
N ASN A 141 -23.75 -19.11 -8.98
CA ASN A 141 -25.01 -19.34 -9.69
C ASN A 141 -24.83 -20.05 -11.03
N GLY A 142 -23.60 -20.32 -11.47
CA GLY A 142 -23.32 -20.95 -12.76
C GLY A 142 -23.72 -20.08 -13.97
N ARG A 143 -23.98 -18.79 -13.76
CA ARG A 143 -24.47 -17.87 -14.79
C ARG A 143 -23.30 -17.12 -15.40
N PHE A 144 -22.62 -17.77 -16.34
CA PHE A 144 -21.48 -17.19 -17.03
C PHE A 144 -21.82 -16.86 -18.48
N VAL A 145 -21.39 -15.68 -18.91
CA VAL A 145 -21.35 -15.28 -20.33
C VAL A 145 -20.04 -15.77 -20.99
N VAL A 146 -19.05 -16.14 -20.18
CA VAL A 146 -17.71 -16.58 -20.57
C VAL A 146 -17.44 -18.00 -20.04
N PRO A 147 -16.41 -18.71 -20.52
CA PRO A 147 -15.98 -19.97 -19.91
C PRO A 147 -15.72 -19.85 -18.41
N VAL A 148 -16.04 -20.90 -17.64
CA VAL A 148 -15.89 -20.91 -16.17
C VAL A 148 -14.44 -20.66 -15.75
N SER A 149 -13.48 -21.24 -16.47
CA SER A 149 -12.04 -21.02 -16.25
C SER A 149 -11.65 -19.55 -16.32
N ASP A 150 -12.24 -18.82 -17.28
CA ASP A 150 -11.95 -17.41 -17.52
C ASP A 150 -12.63 -16.55 -16.44
N ALA A 151 -13.84 -16.92 -16.02
CA ALA A 151 -14.53 -16.28 -14.90
C ALA A 151 -13.76 -16.44 -13.58
N GLU A 152 -13.23 -17.63 -13.31
CA GLU A 152 -12.38 -17.89 -12.15
C GLU A 152 -11.05 -17.12 -12.21
N ALA A 153 -10.42 -17.06 -13.39
CA ALA A 153 -9.20 -16.29 -13.58
C ALA A 153 -9.44 -14.78 -13.35
N ARG A 154 -10.55 -14.23 -13.86
CA ARG A 154 -10.96 -12.85 -13.59
C ARG A 154 -11.20 -12.61 -12.11
N TYR A 155 -11.89 -13.53 -11.43
CA TYR A 155 -12.12 -13.43 -9.99
C TYR A 155 -10.80 -13.40 -9.20
N ARG A 156 -9.86 -14.30 -9.50
CA ARG A 156 -8.53 -14.29 -8.87
C ARG A 156 -7.79 -12.97 -9.10
N ALA A 157 -7.81 -12.44 -10.32
CA ALA A 157 -7.19 -11.15 -10.62
C ALA A 157 -7.84 -9.99 -9.83
N THR A 158 -9.17 -10.00 -9.69
CA THR A 158 -9.88 -9.02 -8.85
C THR A 158 -9.50 -9.16 -7.37
N VAL A 159 -9.28 -10.39 -6.88
CA VAL A 159 -8.82 -10.63 -5.50
C VAL A 159 -7.39 -10.09 -5.30
N ASP A 160 -6.47 -10.36 -6.23
CA ASP A 160 -5.11 -9.79 -6.21
C ASP A 160 -5.17 -8.26 -6.08
N TYR A 161 -6.00 -7.65 -6.93
CA TYR A 161 -6.16 -6.20 -6.98
C TYR A 161 -6.81 -5.64 -5.71
N TRP A 162 -7.84 -6.31 -5.20
CA TRP A 162 -8.48 -5.93 -3.94
C TRP A 162 -7.50 -5.96 -2.77
N MET A 163 -6.65 -6.99 -2.68
CA MET A 163 -5.61 -7.08 -1.65
C MET A 163 -4.66 -5.88 -1.70
N ALA A 164 -4.27 -5.44 -2.90
CA ALA A 164 -3.43 -4.26 -3.10
C ALA A 164 -4.11 -2.97 -2.62
N VAL A 165 -5.36 -2.71 -3.05
CA VAL A 165 -6.12 -1.52 -2.64
C VAL A 165 -6.39 -1.52 -1.13
N ASN A 166 -6.76 -2.68 -0.59
CA ASN A 166 -7.06 -2.83 0.84
C ASN A 166 -5.82 -2.56 1.70
N PHE A 167 -4.66 -3.12 1.31
CA PHE A 167 -3.42 -2.83 2.01
C PHE A 167 -3.03 -1.35 1.91
N LEU A 168 -3.22 -0.72 0.74
CA LEU A 168 -2.99 0.70 0.57
C LEU A 168 -3.89 1.56 1.49
N ASP A 169 -5.18 1.23 1.65
CA ASP A 169 -6.06 1.94 2.60
C ASP A 169 -5.56 1.82 4.04
N ILE A 170 -5.15 0.62 4.46
CA ILE A 170 -4.61 0.38 5.80
C ILE A 170 -3.34 1.22 6.01
N ALA A 171 -2.40 1.15 5.08
CA ALA A 171 -1.14 1.88 5.18
C ALA A 171 -1.37 3.40 5.13
N ALA A 172 -2.32 3.88 4.33
CA ALA A 172 -2.71 5.29 4.28
C ALA A 172 -3.36 5.75 5.59
N ASP A 173 -4.21 4.95 6.21
CA ASP A 173 -4.77 5.22 7.55
C ASP A 173 -3.67 5.32 8.59
N GLU A 174 -2.72 4.39 8.59
CA GLU A 174 -1.61 4.41 9.54
C GLU A 174 -0.68 5.59 9.32
N ALA A 175 -0.39 5.95 8.07
CA ALA A 175 0.38 7.14 7.73
C ALA A 175 -0.34 8.42 8.20
N GLU A 176 -1.67 8.49 8.03
CA GLU A 176 -2.47 9.64 8.45
C GLU A 176 -2.64 9.72 9.98
N ASN A 177 -2.83 8.61 10.67
CA ASN A 177 -3.12 8.59 12.10
C ASN A 177 -1.87 8.55 12.99
N LYS A 178 -0.73 8.07 12.48
CA LYS A 178 0.55 8.13 13.21
C LYS A 178 1.23 9.51 13.12
N ARG A 179 0.47 10.55 12.72
CA ARG A 179 0.80 12.00 12.67
C ARG A 179 1.52 12.57 13.90
N VAL A 180 1.54 11.88 15.03
CA VAL A 180 2.45 12.19 16.16
C VAL A 180 3.64 11.24 16.06
N TRP A 181 4.51 11.52 15.08
CA TRP A 181 5.64 10.66 14.72
C TRP A 181 6.39 10.16 15.95
N GLN A 182 6.30 8.86 16.19
CA GLN A 182 7.20 8.21 17.12
C GLN A 182 8.62 8.44 16.62
N VAL A 183 9.43 9.03 17.47
CA VAL A 183 10.82 9.27 17.18
C VAL A 183 11.53 7.92 17.19
N CYS A 184 11.95 7.44 16.02
CA CYS A 184 12.79 6.25 15.94
C CYS A 184 14.10 6.50 16.71
N GLN A 185 14.44 5.61 17.64
CA GLN A 185 15.63 5.71 18.49
C GLN A 185 16.80 4.88 17.98
N CYS A 186 16.72 4.36 16.76
CA CYS A 186 17.83 3.64 16.16
C CYS A 186 19.03 4.57 15.91
N LYS A 187 20.24 3.99 15.78
CA LYS A 187 21.47 4.75 15.54
C LYS A 187 21.39 5.59 14.26
N LYS A 188 20.80 5.06 13.19
CA LYS A 188 20.62 5.73 11.88
C LYS A 188 19.79 7.01 12.03
N CYS A 189 18.62 6.92 12.67
CA CYS A 189 17.75 8.07 12.95
C CYS A 189 18.30 9.06 13.98
N ILE A 190 19.13 8.62 14.93
CA ILE A 190 19.82 9.53 15.85
C ILE A 190 20.86 10.35 15.06
N HIS A 191 21.62 9.71 14.19
CA HIS A 191 22.58 10.37 13.31
C HIS A 191 21.91 11.37 12.35
N TYR A 192 20.79 11.00 11.70
CA TYR A 192 20.05 11.94 10.85
C TYR A 192 19.53 13.20 11.55
N ARG A 193 19.47 13.18 12.89
CA ARG A 193 19.06 14.32 13.72
C ARG A 193 20.23 15.02 14.39
N SER A 194 21.45 14.54 14.17
CA SER A 194 22.65 15.06 14.80
C SER A 194 23.16 16.29 14.03
N PRO A 195 23.78 17.28 14.71
CA PRO A 195 24.31 18.47 14.05
C PRO A 195 25.30 18.14 12.93
N GLU A 196 26.06 17.06 13.09
CA GLU A 196 27.06 16.58 12.13
C GLU A 196 26.42 16.26 10.76
N TRP A 197 25.23 15.65 10.73
CA TRP A 197 24.51 15.38 9.49
C TRP A 197 24.03 16.66 8.78
N THR A 198 23.66 17.69 9.54
CA THR A 198 23.28 19.00 8.97
C THR A 198 24.47 19.81 8.45
N GLU A 199 25.69 19.53 8.91
CA GLU A 199 26.92 20.25 8.56
C GLU A 199 27.72 19.57 7.44
N GLU A 200 27.70 18.24 7.34
CA GLU A 200 28.43 17.47 6.30
C GLU A 200 27.78 17.53 4.91
N GLY A 201 26.60 18.17 4.80
CA GLY A 201 25.82 18.24 3.58
C GLY A 201 24.99 16.98 3.38
N LYS A 202 23.70 17.16 3.08
CA LYS A 202 22.90 16.10 2.47
C LYS A 202 23.70 15.54 1.29
N PRO A 203 23.69 14.21 1.03
CA PRO A 203 24.41 13.66 -0.12
C PRO A 203 24.07 14.50 -1.36
N GLU A 204 25.06 15.16 -1.95
CA GLU A 204 24.85 16.02 -3.13
C GLU A 204 24.36 15.19 -4.33
N ASP A 205 24.57 13.87 -4.25
CA ASP A 205 24.16 12.85 -5.21
C ASP A 205 22.97 12.05 -4.68
N LEU A 206 21.92 12.74 -4.23
CA LEU A 206 20.60 12.11 -4.15
C LEU A 206 19.98 12.13 -5.56
N THR A 207 20.57 11.38 -6.51
CA THR A 207 19.84 11.05 -7.72
C THR A 207 18.58 10.29 -7.33
N PRO A 208 17.40 10.59 -7.90
CA PRO A 208 16.25 9.72 -7.75
C PRO A 208 16.67 8.31 -8.16
N GLU A 209 16.81 7.40 -7.21
CA GLU A 209 16.79 5.98 -7.54
C GLU A 209 15.37 5.71 -8.00
N VAL A 210 15.19 5.82 -9.32
CA VAL A 210 13.97 5.43 -10.01
C VAL A 210 13.77 3.97 -9.64
N LEU A 211 12.69 3.67 -8.91
CA LEU A 211 12.26 2.29 -8.68
C LEU A 211 12.39 1.56 -10.02
N PRO A 212 13.06 0.40 -10.08
CA PRO A 212 13.36 -0.25 -11.35
C PRO A 212 12.09 -0.33 -12.20
N VAL A 213 12.12 0.34 -13.35
CA VAL A 213 10.95 0.43 -14.24
C VAL A 213 10.58 -1.00 -14.63
N LYS A 214 9.32 -1.38 -14.44
CA LYS A 214 8.80 -2.65 -14.95
C LYS A 214 8.93 -2.64 -16.47
N ASP A 215 9.98 -3.25 -16.99
CA ASP A 215 10.01 -3.65 -18.39
C ASP A 215 8.82 -4.58 -18.61
N SER A 216 7.89 -4.11 -19.44
CA SER A 216 6.70 -4.83 -19.84
C SER A 216 7.07 -5.93 -20.84
N THR A 217 7.91 -6.88 -20.45
CA THR A 217 8.31 -8.02 -21.28
C THR A 217 8.54 -9.26 -20.42
N ASN A 218 7.45 -9.98 -20.16
CA ASN A 218 7.26 -11.38 -20.58
C ASN A 218 5.86 -11.89 -20.18
#